data_AF-A0A0K8RQA3-F1
#
_entry.id   AF-A0A0K8RQA3-F1
#
_cell.length_a   1.000
_cell.length_b   1.000
_cell.length_c   1.000
_cell.angle_alpha   90.00
_cell.angle_beta   90.00
_cell.angle_gamma   90.00
#
_symmetry.space_group_name_H-M   'P 1'
#
loop_
_entity.id
_entity.type
_entity.pdbx_description
1 polymer ?
#
loop_
_entity_poly.entity_id
_entity_poly.type
_entity_poly.pdbx_seq_one_letter_code
_entity_poly.pdbx_strand_id
1 'polypeptide(L)'
;PLVRKGILDVTMYENATMDLMLGNLAALAGSAIWNILATAFSLPISGTHSIIGAVVGFSLVARGLEGIHWWELGKIVLSWFISPVLSGVFSVVLYLLIQFLILRKEKPLEPGLRSLPFFYGFTLFVNVFSVVHDGPQMLKFDYSYKEKAWLQIPCSCLWFEGTGSECLLSSTCRA
;
A
#
# COMPACT_ATOMS: atom_id res chain seq x y z
N PRO A 1 -4.27 -11.09 -2.11
CA PRO A 1 -5.67 -11.33 -1.65
C PRO A 1 -6.66 -10.23 -2.05
N LEU A 2 -6.28 -8.95 -1.96
CA LEU A 2 -7.17 -7.79 -2.15
C LEU A 2 -7.65 -7.61 -3.60
N VAL A 3 -6.75 -7.71 -4.59
CA VAL A 3 -7.09 -7.48 -6.01
C VAL A 3 -8.07 -8.54 -6.54
N ARG A 4 -7.93 -9.80 -6.09
CA ARG A 4 -8.74 -10.92 -6.59
C ARG A 4 -10.21 -10.86 -6.13
N LYS A 5 -10.47 -10.47 -4.88
CA LYS A 5 -11.83 -10.48 -4.30
C LYS A 5 -12.61 -9.19 -4.57
N GLY A 6 -11.91 -8.08 -4.82
CA GLY A 6 -12.56 -6.79 -5.03
C GLY A 6 -13.03 -6.56 -6.46
N ILE A 7 -12.38 -7.14 -7.48
CA ILE A 7 -12.60 -6.74 -8.89
C ILE A 7 -13.28 -7.85 -9.72
N LEU A 8 -13.03 -9.12 -9.39
CA LEU A 8 -13.47 -10.28 -10.17
C LEU A 8 -14.55 -11.05 -9.41
N ASP A 9 -15.62 -11.44 -10.10
CA ASP A 9 -16.56 -12.42 -9.56
C ASP A 9 -15.94 -13.82 -9.61
N VAL A 10 -15.38 -14.27 -8.50
CA VAL A 10 -14.73 -15.58 -8.40
C VAL A 10 -15.71 -16.75 -8.51
N THR A 11 -17.02 -16.52 -8.34
CA THR A 11 -18.04 -17.57 -8.42
C THR A 11 -18.25 -18.05 -9.86
N MET A 12 -18.09 -17.14 -10.84
CA MET A 12 -18.15 -17.45 -12.27
C MET A 12 -17.01 -18.37 -12.75
N TYR A 13 -15.94 -18.48 -11.96
CA TYR A 13 -14.73 -19.26 -12.29
C TYR A 13 -14.62 -20.59 -11.50
N GLU A 14 -15.64 -21.01 -10.74
CA GLU A 14 -15.60 -22.26 -9.95
C GLU A 14 -15.30 -23.51 -10.81
N ASN A 15 -15.82 -23.56 -12.03
CA ASN A 15 -15.56 -24.66 -12.98
C ASN A 15 -14.37 -24.42 -13.92
N ALA A 16 -13.71 -23.26 -13.82
CA ALA A 16 -12.67 -22.80 -14.76
C ALA A 16 -11.47 -22.18 -14.02
N THR A 17 -11.00 -22.85 -12.95
CA THR A 17 -9.91 -22.38 -12.10
C THR A 17 -8.60 -22.14 -12.86
N MET A 18 -8.33 -22.98 -13.88
CA MET A 18 -7.14 -22.84 -14.73
C MET A 18 -7.14 -21.52 -15.52
N ASP A 19 -8.30 -21.10 -16.02
CA ASP A 19 -8.44 -19.83 -16.76
C ASP A 19 -8.18 -18.63 -15.86
N LEU A 20 -8.61 -18.70 -14.60
CA LEU A 20 -8.36 -17.64 -13.63
C LEU A 20 -6.88 -17.57 -13.22
N MET A 21 -6.19 -18.71 -13.11
CA MET A 21 -4.75 -18.73 -12.83
C MET A 21 -3.95 -18.17 -14.01
N LEU A 22 -4.27 -18.59 -15.23
CA LEU A 22 -3.66 -18.06 -16.46
C LEU A 22 -3.96 -16.58 -16.66
N GLY A 23 -5.19 -16.14 -16.36
CA GLY A 23 -5.59 -14.73 -16.41
C GLY A 23 -4.78 -13.86 -15.44
N ASN A 24 -4.56 -14.32 -14.21
CA ASN A 24 -3.72 -13.60 -13.25
C ASN A 24 -2.24 -13.57 -13.65
N LEU A 25 -1.72 -14.66 -14.24
CA LEU A 25 -0.35 -14.69 -14.79
C LEU A 25 -0.21 -13.71 -15.96
N ALA A 26 -1.18 -13.69 -16.87
CA ALA A 26 -1.22 -12.76 -17.99
C ALA A 26 -1.35 -11.31 -17.52
N ALA A 27 -2.15 -11.04 -16.48
CA ALA A 27 -2.28 -9.71 -15.90
C ALA A 27 -0.96 -9.21 -15.29
N LEU A 28 -0.26 -10.09 -14.56
CA LEU A 28 1.07 -9.78 -14.00
C LEU A 28 2.07 -9.51 -15.13
N ALA A 29 2.14 -10.38 -16.14
CA ALA A 29 3.03 -10.20 -17.27
C ALA A 29 2.75 -8.90 -18.04
N GLY A 30 1.49 -8.62 -18.37
CA GLY A 30 1.09 -7.40 -19.07
C GLY A 30 1.41 -6.13 -18.27
N SER A 31 1.10 -6.13 -16.96
CA SER A 31 1.42 -4.99 -16.10
C SER A 31 2.93 -4.78 -15.93
N ALA A 32 3.72 -5.86 -15.88
CA ALA A 32 5.18 -5.82 -15.77
C ALA A 32 5.82 -5.31 -17.07
N ILE A 33 5.37 -5.79 -18.23
CA ILE A 33 5.84 -5.30 -19.53
C ILE A 33 5.59 -3.81 -19.66
N TRP A 34 4.38 -3.35 -19.33
CA TRP A 34 4.04 -1.92 -19.34
C TRP A 34 4.92 -1.11 -18.38
N ASN A 35 5.19 -1.64 -17.18
CA ASN A 35 6.02 -0.97 -16.19
C ASN A 35 7.50 -0.90 -16.59
N ILE A 36 8.02 -1.94 -17.24
CA ILE A 36 9.39 -1.95 -17.79
C ILE A 36 9.50 -0.95 -18.93
N LEU A 37 8.51 -0.90 -19.83
CA LEU A 37 8.47 0.07 -20.93
C LEU A 37 8.42 1.50 -20.40
N ALA A 38 7.55 1.80 -19.44
CA ALA A 38 7.46 3.14 -18.86
C ALA A 38 8.75 3.56 -18.13
N THR A 39 9.39 2.62 -17.42
CA THR A 39 10.71 2.83 -16.81
C THR A 39 11.78 3.14 -17.86
N ALA A 40 11.76 2.44 -19.01
CA ALA A 40 12.69 2.70 -20.11
C ALA A 40 12.51 4.11 -20.70
N PHE A 41 11.28 4.63 -20.72
CA PHE A 41 10.98 6.00 -21.11
C PHE A 41 11.14 7.03 -19.98
N SER A 42 11.59 6.62 -18.80
CA SER A 42 11.75 7.48 -17.61
C SER A 42 10.48 8.23 -17.22
N LEU A 43 9.31 7.63 -17.48
CA LEU A 43 8.01 8.19 -17.13
C LEU A 43 7.59 7.69 -15.73
N PRO A 44 7.30 8.58 -14.76
CA PRO A 44 6.80 8.16 -13.46
C PRO A 44 5.35 7.69 -13.59
N ILE A 45 5.15 6.38 -13.64
CA ILE A 45 3.82 5.76 -13.72
C ILE A 45 3.45 5.03 -12.41
N SER A 46 2.16 4.87 -12.18
CA SER A 46 1.64 4.14 -11.02
C SER A 46 1.39 2.66 -11.36
N GLY A 47 2.17 1.76 -10.77
CA GLY A 47 2.02 0.31 -10.94
C GLY A 47 0.64 -0.23 -10.56
N THR A 48 -0.04 0.40 -9.60
CA THR A 48 -1.39 0.01 -9.14
C THR A 48 -2.43 0.12 -10.26
N HIS A 49 -2.38 1.19 -11.05
CA HIS A 49 -3.29 1.39 -12.18
C HIS A 49 -3.01 0.39 -13.31
N SER A 50 -1.74 0.06 -13.51
CA SER A 50 -1.30 -0.92 -14.51
C SER A 50 -1.86 -2.32 -14.22
N ILE A 51 -1.71 -2.82 -12.99
CA ILE A 51 -2.21 -4.15 -12.62
C ILE A 51 -3.74 -4.22 -12.60
N ILE A 52 -4.42 -3.18 -12.12
CA ILE A 52 -5.91 -3.15 -12.10
C ILE A 52 -6.45 -3.11 -13.53
N GLY A 53 -5.85 -2.32 -14.42
CA GLY A 53 -6.21 -2.30 -15.84
C GLY A 53 -5.97 -3.64 -16.52
N ALA A 54 -4.84 -4.31 -16.24
CA ALA A 54 -4.55 -5.64 -16.78
C ALA A 54 -5.55 -6.71 -16.28
N VAL A 55 -5.96 -6.63 -15.00
CA VAL A 55 -6.98 -7.52 -14.41
C VAL A 55 -8.35 -7.32 -15.05
N VAL A 56 -8.77 -6.06 -15.23
CA VAL A 56 -10.01 -5.72 -15.94
C VAL A 56 -9.95 -6.18 -17.40
N GLY A 57 -8.83 -5.98 -18.08
CA GLY A 57 -8.64 -6.38 -19.47
C GLY A 57 -8.78 -7.88 -19.70
N PHE A 58 -8.14 -8.73 -18.89
CA PHE A 58 -8.32 -10.18 -19.05
C PHE A 58 -9.73 -10.62 -18.66
N SER A 59 -10.35 -10.00 -17.65
CA SER A 59 -11.70 -10.35 -17.21
C SER A 59 -12.72 -10.06 -18.31
N LEU A 60 -12.58 -8.94 -19.01
CA LEU A 60 -13.38 -8.59 -20.19
C LEU A 60 -13.23 -9.64 -21.31
N VAL A 61 -12.02 -10.12 -21.57
CA VAL A 61 -11.78 -11.14 -22.60
C VAL A 61 -12.32 -12.51 -22.18
N ALA A 62 -12.17 -12.88 -20.91
CA ALA A 62 -12.55 -14.20 -20.42
C ALA A 62 -14.06 -14.38 -20.24
N ARG A 63 -14.77 -13.35 -19.75
CA ARG A 63 -16.20 -13.45 -19.36
C ARG A 63 -17.04 -12.24 -19.77
N GLY A 64 -16.49 -11.29 -20.51
CA GLY A 64 -17.22 -10.10 -20.94
C GLY A 64 -17.52 -9.11 -19.81
N LEU A 65 -18.51 -8.24 -20.04
CA LEU A 65 -18.90 -7.18 -19.09
C LEU A 65 -19.59 -7.72 -17.82
N GLU A 66 -20.09 -8.96 -17.85
CA GLU A 66 -20.82 -9.60 -16.74
C GLU A 66 -19.88 -10.20 -15.68
N GLY A 67 -18.61 -10.46 -16.02
CA GLY A 67 -17.62 -11.00 -15.08
C GLY A 67 -17.02 -9.97 -14.11
N ILE A 68 -17.42 -8.69 -14.22
CA ILE A 68 -16.81 -7.56 -13.52
C ILE A 68 -17.81 -6.88 -12.59
N HIS A 69 -17.38 -6.72 -11.34
CA HIS A 69 -18.08 -5.93 -10.34
C HIS A 69 -17.81 -4.43 -10.53
N TRP A 70 -18.60 -3.79 -11.40
CA TRP A 70 -18.45 -2.37 -11.73
C TRP A 70 -18.58 -1.42 -10.53
N TRP A 71 -19.38 -1.79 -9.54
CA TRP A 71 -19.56 -0.99 -8.32
C TRP A 71 -18.30 -0.97 -7.47
N GLU A 72 -17.68 -2.13 -7.28
CA GLU A 72 -16.42 -2.28 -6.55
C GLU A 72 -15.27 -1.57 -7.28
N LEU A 73 -15.19 -1.69 -8.61
CA LEU A 73 -14.22 -0.96 -9.42
C LEU A 73 -14.39 0.56 -9.23
N GLY A 74 -15.63 1.06 -9.22
CA GLY A 74 -15.94 2.47 -8.97
C GLY A 74 -15.47 2.95 -7.60
N LYS A 75 -15.64 2.15 -6.54
CA LYS A 75 -15.11 2.48 -5.20
C LYS A 75 -13.59 2.60 -5.18
N ILE A 76 -12.89 1.72 -5.91
CA ILE A 76 -11.43 1.78 -6.03
C ILE A 76 -11.00 3.06 -6.74
N VAL A 77 -11.63 3.40 -7.86
CA VAL A 77 -11.35 4.64 -8.60
C VAL A 77 -11.61 5.86 -7.72
N LEU A 78 -12.72 5.89 -6.97
CA LEU A 78 -13.03 6.97 -6.05
C LEU A 78 -11.97 7.12 -4.95
N SER A 79 -11.44 6.01 -4.43
CA SER A 79 -10.38 6.02 -3.42
C SER A 79 -9.08 6.69 -3.91
N TRP A 80 -8.79 6.63 -5.22
CA TRP A 80 -7.63 7.28 -5.81
C TRP A 80 -7.73 8.79 -5.82
N PHE A 81 -8.95 9.34 -5.86
CA PHE A 81 -9.18 10.78 -5.76
C PHE A 81 -9.27 11.25 -4.30
N ILE A 82 -9.89 10.46 -3.44
CA ILE A 82 -10.02 10.79 -2.01
C ILE A 82 -8.66 10.85 -1.32
N SER A 83 -7.74 9.93 -1.66
CA SER A 83 -6.41 9.85 -1.05
C SER A 83 -5.57 11.13 -1.19
N PRO A 84 -5.34 11.70 -2.39
CA PRO A 84 -4.60 12.94 -2.56
C PRO A 84 -5.35 14.15 -1.98
N VAL A 85 -6.68 14.17 -2.02
CA VAL A 85 -7.47 15.26 -1.41
C VAL A 85 -7.28 15.30 0.10
N LEU A 86 -7.43 14.15 0.77
CA LEU A 86 -7.20 14.05 2.22
C LEU A 86 -5.75 14.38 2.58
N SER A 87 -4.78 13.88 1.80
CA SER A 87 -3.36 14.19 1.98
C SER A 87 -3.08 15.69 1.84
N GLY A 88 -3.69 16.35 0.85
CA GLY A 88 -3.58 17.80 0.63
C GLY A 88 -4.14 18.60 1.80
N VAL A 89 -5.33 18.23 2.30
CA VAL A 89 -5.93 18.87 3.48
C VAL A 89 -5.02 18.72 4.71
N PHE A 90 -4.51 17.52 4.97
CA PHE A 90 -3.58 17.28 6.07
C PHE A 90 -2.28 18.08 5.93
N SER A 91 -1.74 18.17 4.71
CA SER A 91 -0.53 18.95 4.43
C SER A 91 -0.73 20.44 4.75
N VAL A 92 -1.87 21.03 4.35
CA VAL A 92 -2.21 22.43 4.66
C VAL A 92 -2.35 22.65 6.16
N VAL A 93 -3.03 21.76 6.87
CA VAL A 93 -3.20 21.85 8.33
C VAL A 93 -1.85 21.80 9.04
N LEU A 94 -0.97 20.87 8.65
CA LEU A 94 0.39 20.77 9.21
C LEU A 94 1.23 22.00 8.89
N TYR A 95 1.15 22.51 7.65
CA TYR A 95 1.87 23.72 7.25
C TYR A 95 1.46 24.93 8.09
N LEU A 96 0.15 25.15 8.28
CA LEU A 96 -0.36 26.23 9.13
C LEU A 96 0.11 26.07 10.58
N LEU A 97 0.07 24.86 11.13
CA LEU A 97 0.52 24.58 12.49
C LEU A 97 2.02 24.92 12.66
N ILE A 98 2.86 24.54 11.70
CA ILE A 98 4.28 24.89 11.68
C ILE A 98 4.47 26.41 11.54
N GLN A 99 3.71 27.05 10.66
CA GLN A 99 3.79 28.50 10.44
C GLN A 99 3.44 29.28 11.71
N PHE A 100 2.40 28.88 12.43
CA PHE A 100 1.98 29.49 13.69
C PHE A 100 2.96 29.22 14.84
N LEU A 101 3.51 28.01 14.96
CA LEU A 101 4.37 27.62 16.08
C LEU A 101 5.85 28.06 15.92
N ILE A 102 6.38 28.10 14.69
CA ILE A 102 7.82 28.25 14.43
C ILE A 102 8.12 29.54 13.64
N LEU A 103 7.49 29.76 12.48
CA LEU A 103 7.91 30.82 11.55
C LEU A 103 7.57 32.24 12.02
N ARG A 104 6.59 32.40 12.92
CA ARG A 104 6.23 33.71 13.49
C ARG A 104 7.12 34.15 14.67
N LYS A 105 8.07 33.34 15.12
CA LYS A 105 9.01 33.73 16.19
C LYS A 105 10.28 34.34 15.63
N GLU A 106 10.78 35.39 16.30
CA GLU A 106 11.97 36.15 15.90
C GLU A 106 13.27 35.31 15.80
N LYS A 107 13.33 34.17 16.50
CA LYS A 107 14.42 33.17 16.39
C LYS A 107 13.82 31.80 16.04
N PRO A 108 13.69 31.43 14.75
CA PRO A 108 12.94 30.23 14.34
C PRO A 108 13.68 28.90 14.57
N LEU A 109 15.00 28.92 14.81
CA LEU A 109 15.84 27.71 14.92
C LEU A 109 15.64 26.94 16.24
N GLU A 110 15.66 27.62 17.39
CA GLU A 110 15.51 26.95 18.71
C GLU A 110 14.11 26.35 18.94
N PRO A 111 12.99 27.04 18.62
CA PRO A 111 11.64 26.48 18.74
C PRO A 111 11.41 25.35 17.73
N GLY A 112 12.00 25.43 16.54
CA GLY A 112 11.96 24.39 15.51
C GLY A 112 12.53 23.08 16.02
N LEU A 113 13.78 23.09 16.53
CA LEU A 113 14.42 21.91 17.13
C LEU A 113 13.63 21.33 18.32
N ARG A 114 12.96 22.18 19.11
CA ARG A 114 12.16 21.73 20.26
C ARG A 114 10.82 21.09 19.86
N SER A 115 10.23 21.52 18.75
CA SER A 115 8.98 20.94 18.22
C SER A 115 9.21 19.64 17.44
N LEU A 116 10.44 19.41 16.96
CA LEU A 116 10.87 18.21 16.24
C LEU A 116 10.48 16.90 16.95
N PRO A 117 10.84 16.66 18.25
CA PRO A 117 10.47 15.42 18.93
C PRO A 117 8.97 15.20 19.06
N PHE A 118 8.15 16.26 19.04
CA PHE A 118 6.69 16.13 19.07
C PHE A 118 6.14 15.61 17.74
N PHE A 119 6.59 16.15 16.60
CA PHE A 119 6.19 15.66 15.29
C PHE A 119 6.66 14.23 15.04
N TYR A 120 7.93 13.92 15.34
CA TYR A 120 8.45 12.56 15.22
C TYR A 120 7.72 11.60 16.18
N GLY A 121 7.44 12.02 17.42
CA GLY A 121 6.66 11.24 18.38
C GLY A 121 5.24 10.92 17.88
N PHE A 122 4.55 11.88 17.28
CA PHE A 122 3.23 11.65 16.69
C PHE A 122 3.29 10.67 15.51
N THR A 123 4.27 10.82 14.60
CA THR A 123 4.44 9.89 13.49
C THR A 123 4.76 8.46 13.96
N LEU A 124 5.63 8.31 14.97
CA LEU A 124 5.95 7.02 15.56
C LEU A 124 4.72 6.40 16.24
N PHE A 125 3.93 7.20 16.95
CA PHE A 125 2.69 6.73 17.57
C PHE A 125 1.72 6.17 16.52
N VAL A 126 1.48 6.90 15.43
CA VAL A 126 0.58 6.44 14.35
C VAL A 126 1.10 5.18 13.68
N ASN A 127 2.40 5.10 13.36
CA ASN A 127 3.00 3.91 12.75
C ASN A 127 2.91 2.68 13.67
N VAL A 128 3.25 2.84 14.95
CA VAL A 128 3.17 1.75 15.93
C VAL A 128 1.72 1.32 16.14
N PHE A 129 0.79 2.27 16.24
CA PHE A 129 -0.63 1.98 16.39
C PHE A 129 -1.19 1.18 15.21
N SER A 130 -0.86 1.55 13.97
CA SER A 130 -1.27 0.79 12.78
C SER A 130 -0.68 -0.62 12.80
N VAL A 131 0.61 -0.79 13.10
CA VAL A 131 1.22 -2.13 13.17
C VAL A 131 0.58 -3.00 14.27
N VAL A 132 0.22 -2.41 15.41
CA VAL A 132 -0.43 -3.13 16.51
C VAL A 132 -1.86 -3.52 16.16
N HIS A 133 -2.60 -2.66 15.45
CA HIS A 133 -4.00 -2.92 15.10
C HIS A 133 -4.16 -3.82 13.86
N ASP A 134 -3.27 -3.66 12.88
CA ASP A 134 -3.23 -4.41 11.62
C ASP A 134 -2.30 -5.65 11.69
N GLY A 135 -1.82 -6.00 12.90
CA GLY A 135 -0.88 -7.09 13.15
C GLY A 135 -1.30 -8.42 12.51
N PRO A 136 -0.36 -9.20 11.95
CA PRO A 136 -0.67 -10.32 11.06
C PRO A 136 -1.47 -11.42 11.74
N GLN A 137 -2.60 -11.80 11.14
CA GLN A 137 -3.44 -12.95 11.54
C GLN A 137 -2.70 -14.31 11.55
N MET A 138 -1.50 -14.36 10.97
CA MET A 138 -0.63 -15.53 10.93
C MET A 138 0.03 -15.85 12.28
N LEU A 139 0.04 -14.89 13.22
CA LEU A 139 0.33 -15.17 14.62
C LEU A 139 -0.96 -15.00 15.43
N LYS A 140 -1.48 -16.11 15.96
CA LYS A 140 -2.60 -16.14 16.93
C LYS A 140 -2.19 -15.46 18.24
N PHE A 141 -2.03 -14.14 18.22
CA PHE A 141 -1.92 -13.32 19.42
C PHE A 141 -3.29 -13.15 20.05
N ASP A 142 -3.77 -14.24 20.65
CA ASP A 142 -4.45 -14.14 21.94
C ASP A 142 -3.53 -13.38 22.91
N TYR A 143 -4.10 -12.69 23.90
CA TYR A 143 -3.50 -11.74 24.85
C TYR A 143 -2.18 -12.13 25.59
N SER A 144 -1.55 -13.27 25.27
CA SER A 144 -0.42 -13.91 25.96
C SER A 144 0.97 -13.63 25.35
N TYR A 145 1.26 -12.41 24.86
CA TYR A 145 2.63 -12.05 24.43
C TYR A 145 2.96 -10.57 24.58
N LYS A 146 2.49 -9.96 25.67
CA LYS A 146 2.92 -8.60 26.07
C LYS A 146 4.38 -8.54 26.54
N GLU A 147 5.07 -9.69 26.61
CA GLU A 147 6.38 -9.81 27.26
C GLU A 147 7.59 -9.80 26.31
N LYS A 148 7.47 -10.20 25.03
CA LYS A 148 8.65 -10.20 24.11
C LYS A 148 8.63 -9.16 23.00
N ALA A 149 7.59 -8.33 22.91
CA ALA A 149 7.58 -7.16 22.02
C ALA A 149 8.64 -6.10 22.40
N TRP A 150 9.08 -6.08 23.66
CA TRP A 150 10.10 -5.13 24.14
C TRP A 150 11.53 -5.42 23.65
N LEU A 151 11.81 -6.64 23.18
CA LEU A 151 13.16 -7.08 22.77
C LEU A 151 13.47 -6.90 21.28
N GLN A 152 12.49 -6.56 20.44
CA GLN A 152 12.69 -6.37 18.99
C GLN A 152 12.72 -4.91 18.54
N ILE A 153 12.37 -3.97 19.42
CA ILE A 153 12.30 -2.54 19.11
C ILE A 153 13.69 -1.91 18.78
N PRO A 154 14.87 -2.39 19.24
CA PRO A 154 16.12 -1.72 18.85
C PRO A 154 16.70 -2.16 17.50
N CYS A 155 16.22 -3.25 16.86
CA CYS A 155 16.81 -3.74 15.60
C CYS A 155 16.10 -3.28 14.32
N SER A 156 14.84 -2.86 14.38
CA SER A 156 14.12 -2.36 13.20
C SER A 156 14.47 -0.91 12.83
N CYS A 157 15.11 -0.17 13.73
CA CYS A 157 15.55 1.21 13.49
C CYS A 157 16.78 1.33 12.56
N LEU A 158 17.37 0.22 12.09
CA LEU A 158 18.54 0.24 11.21
C LEU A 158 18.25 -0.17 9.75
N TRP A 159 16.99 -0.43 9.39
CA TRP A 159 16.61 -0.97 8.07
C TRP A 159 15.71 -0.02 7.25
N PHE A 160 15.95 1.29 7.38
CA PHE A 160 15.34 2.31 6.52
C PHE A 160 16.42 2.97 5.66
N GLU A 161 17.11 2.17 4.84
CA GLU A 161 17.99 2.69 3.80
C GLU A 161 17.82 1.84 2.54
N GLY A 162 17.06 2.36 1.58
CA GLY A 162 17.34 2.19 0.16
C GLY A 162 17.07 0.84 -0.52
N THR A 163 16.42 0.95 -1.69
CA THR A 163 16.47 0.05 -2.86
C THR A 163 15.58 -1.19 -2.87
N GLY A 164 14.80 -1.27 -3.97
CA GLY A 164 14.03 -2.44 -4.35
C GLY A 164 14.94 -3.60 -4.80
N SER A 165 14.27 -4.70 -5.12
CA SER A 165 14.79 -6.03 -5.44
C SER A 165 15.20 -6.85 -4.21
N GLU A 166 14.23 -7.54 -3.60
CA GLU A 166 14.40 -8.87 -2.99
C GLU A 166 13.04 -9.42 -2.51
N CYS A 167 12.26 -9.93 -3.45
CA CYS A 167 11.07 -10.75 -3.17
C CYS A 167 11.06 -11.97 -4.11
N LEU A 168 12.21 -12.66 -4.19
CA LEU A 168 12.43 -13.84 -5.06
C LEU A 168 12.83 -15.12 -4.30
N LEU A 169 12.67 -15.17 -2.97
CA LEU A 169 13.08 -16.33 -2.16
C LEU A 169 12.04 -16.77 -1.13
N SER A 170 10.75 -16.74 -1.49
CA SER A 170 9.67 -17.37 -0.71
C SER A 170 8.79 -18.29 -1.56
N SER A 171 9.40 -19.09 -2.42
CA SER A 171 8.71 -20.13 -3.21
C SER A 171 9.28 -21.55 -3.02
N THR A 172 10.10 -21.79 -1.99
CA THR A 172 10.76 -23.10 -1.80
C THR A 172 10.48 -23.77 -0.45
N CYS A 173 9.50 -23.33 0.34
CA CYS A 173 9.12 -24.03 1.57
C CYS A 173 7.62 -23.92 1.89
N ARG A 174 6.81 -24.74 1.20
CA ARG A 174 5.75 -25.55 1.84
C ARG A 174 5.20 -26.59 0.84
N ALA A 175 5.85 -27.76 0.86
CA ALA A 175 5.13 -29.02 0.99
C ALA A 175 4.83 -29.25 2.49
#